data_AF-A0A1M5VLB8-F1
#
_entry.id   AF-A0A1M5VLB8-F1
#
_cell.length_a   1.000
_cell.length_b   1.000
_cell.length_c   1.000
_cell.angle_alpha   90.00
_cell.angle_beta   90.00
_cell.angle_gamma   90.00
#
_symmetry.space_group_name_H-M   'P 1'
#
loop_
_entity.id
_entity.type
_entity.pdbx_description
1 polymer ?
#
loop_
_entity_poly.entity_id
_entity_poly.type
_entity_poly.pdbx_seq_one_letter_code
_entity_poly.pdbx_strand_id
1 'polypeptide(L)'
;MDATPFPDDRKQEQREAFRAEDPAGGPLTTDQGVAVDHTDDSLAAGERGPTVASVLYDAVLLPGGPTGTPAITADPDAMRFIRDAYRHGKPVGALGSGVGVLSGLHLEGVRLSTEFHRVVADQGVVTDTSPGTASPEFVREFVTAIAAHRHWNRPPVSY
;
A
#
# COMPACT_ATOMS: atom_id res chain seq x y z
N MET A 1 3.73 -47.60 -16.72
CA MET A 1 4.53 -46.41 -16.41
C MET A 1 3.69 -45.59 -15.46
N ASP A 2 4.03 -45.72 -14.18
CA ASP A 2 3.32 -45.22 -13.01
C ASP A 2 3.96 -43.88 -12.62
N ALA A 3 3.16 -42.86 -12.36
CA ALA A 3 3.62 -41.54 -11.94
C ALA A 3 2.94 -41.18 -10.63
N THR A 4 3.66 -41.43 -9.53
CA THR A 4 3.29 -41.03 -8.18
C THR A 4 3.43 -39.51 -8.01
N PRO A 5 2.41 -38.76 -7.55
CA PRO A 5 2.58 -37.39 -7.13
C PRO A 5 3.14 -37.31 -5.69
N PHE A 6 4.08 -36.39 -5.47
CA PHE A 6 4.73 -36.12 -4.19
C PHE A 6 3.79 -35.41 -3.19
N PRO A 7 3.83 -35.75 -1.89
CA PRO A 7 3.05 -35.10 -0.83
C PRO A 7 3.87 -34.05 -0.07
N ASP A 8 3.26 -32.92 0.33
CA ASP A 8 3.55 -32.30 1.65
C ASP A 8 2.46 -31.26 2.02
N ASP A 9 1.37 -31.76 2.60
CA ASP A 9 0.26 -30.99 3.20
C ASP A 9 0.59 -30.46 4.62
N ARG A 10 1.88 -30.37 5.01
CA ARG A 10 2.23 -29.85 6.36
C ARG A 10 2.03 -28.35 6.56
N LYS A 11 1.89 -27.60 5.47
CA LYS A 11 1.62 -26.16 5.54
C LYS A 11 0.14 -25.84 5.76
N GLN A 12 -0.74 -26.80 5.41
CA GLN A 12 -2.19 -26.69 5.55
C GLN A 12 -2.60 -26.93 7.02
N GLU A 13 -2.02 -27.94 7.67
CA GLU A 13 -2.34 -28.33 9.06
C GLU A 13 -1.95 -27.26 10.10
N GLN A 14 -0.86 -26.50 9.86
CA GLN A 14 -0.45 -25.42 10.77
C GLN A 14 -1.42 -24.23 10.82
N ARG A 15 -2.35 -24.13 9.86
CA ARG A 15 -3.36 -23.05 9.84
C ARG A 15 -4.62 -23.38 10.64
N GLU A 16 -4.92 -24.66 10.87
CA GLU A 16 -6.12 -25.05 11.61
C GLU A 16 -5.95 -24.88 13.12
N ALA A 17 -4.71 -24.99 13.63
CA ALA A 17 -4.40 -24.87 15.05
C ALA A 17 -4.49 -23.44 15.63
N PHE A 18 -4.57 -22.40 14.78
CA PHE A 18 -4.69 -21.00 15.21
C PHE A 18 -6.04 -20.36 14.86
N ARG A 19 -7.04 -21.17 14.46
CA ARG A 19 -8.41 -20.69 14.35
C ARG A 19 -9.02 -20.64 15.75
N ALA A 20 -8.95 -19.48 16.38
CA ALA A 20 -9.84 -19.18 17.49
C ALA A 20 -11.28 -19.29 16.99
N GLU A 21 -12.09 -20.11 17.66
CA GLU A 21 -13.55 -20.08 17.51
C GLU A 21 -14.02 -18.73 18.06
N ASP A 22 -14.49 -17.84 17.20
CA ASP A 22 -15.18 -16.62 17.62
C ASP A 22 -16.66 -16.97 17.89
N PRO A 23 -17.14 -16.81 19.15
CA PRO A 23 -18.47 -17.25 19.57
C PRO A 23 -19.60 -16.26 19.22
N ALA A 24 -19.44 -15.40 18.22
CA ALA A 24 -20.51 -14.50 17.75
C ALA A 24 -20.85 -14.75 16.28
N GLY A 25 -21.59 -15.84 16.03
CA GLY A 25 -22.09 -16.22 14.69
C GLY A 25 -23.16 -15.28 14.15
N GLY A 26 -22.76 -14.08 13.74
CA GLY A 26 -23.58 -13.17 12.94
C GLY A 26 -22.72 -12.42 11.92
N PRO A 27 -23.20 -12.22 10.68
CA PRO A 27 -22.46 -11.45 9.69
C PRO A 27 -22.30 -10.00 10.19
N LEU A 28 -21.05 -9.57 10.38
CA LEU A 28 -20.73 -8.18 10.68
C LEU A 28 -21.01 -7.36 9.42
N THR A 29 -22.07 -6.57 9.51
CA THR A 29 -22.51 -5.66 8.45
C THR A 29 -22.10 -4.24 8.83
N THR A 30 -21.70 -3.44 7.85
CA THR A 30 -21.65 -1.98 8.02
C THR A 30 -23.09 -1.44 8.12
N ASP A 31 -23.27 -0.18 8.50
CA ASP A 31 -24.58 0.50 8.52
C ASP A 31 -25.28 0.58 7.14
N GLN A 32 -24.63 0.08 6.09
CA GLN A 32 -25.15 -0.09 4.73
C GLN A 32 -25.14 -1.56 4.24
N GLY A 33 -25.02 -2.54 5.14
CA GLY A 33 -25.32 -3.95 4.83
C GLY A 33 -24.33 -4.66 3.90
N VAL A 34 -23.09 -4.18 3.76
CA VAL A 34 -22.08 -4.83 2.91
C VAL A 34 -21.21 -5.76 3.76
N ALA A 35 -21.11 -7.02 3.34
CA ALA A 35 -20.24 -8.02 3.95
C ALA A 35 -18.77 -7.70 3.64
N VAL A 36 -17.94 -7.62 4.68
CA VAL A 36 -16.51 -7.34 4.57
C VAL A 36 -15.76 -8.66 4.53
N ASP A 37 -15.20 -9.02 3.37
CA ASP A 37 -14.41 -10.24 3.18
C ASP A 37 -13.04 -9.88 2.55
N HIS A 38 -11.98 -9.97 3.36
CA HIS A 38 -10.55 -10.15 3.05
C HIS A 38 -9.66 -9.01 2.46
N THR A 39 -8.34 -9.20 2.63
CA THR A 39 -7.25 -8.21 2.90
C THR A 39 -6.27 -7.97 1.72
N ASP A 40 -6.66 -8.13 0.45
CA ASP A 40 -5.72 -7.87 -0.66
C ASP A 40 -6.43 -7.27 -1.87
N ASP A 41 -6.79 -5.99 -1.77
CA ASP A 41 -7.29 -5.23 -2.92
C ASP A 41 -6.16 -4.41 -3.54
N SER A 42 -5.72 -4.83 -4.73
CA SER A 42 -5.02 -3.94 -5.66
C SER A 42 -6.06 -3.09 -6.37
N LEU A 43 -6.19 -1.82 -5.98
CA LEU A 43 -7.08 -0.88 -6.65
C LEU A 43 -6.47 -0.46 -8.00
N ALA A 44 -6.76 -1.21 -9.07
CA ALA A 44 -6.79 -0.63 -10.39
C ALA A 44 -8.03 0.28 -10.46
N ALA A 45 -7.86 1.56 -10.83
CA ALA A 45 -8.96 2.51 -11.01
C ALA A 45 -9.87 2.05 -12.17
N GLY A 46 -10.80 1.13 -11.87
CA GLY A 46 -11.91 0.73 -12.72
C GLY A 46 -13.05 1.75 -12.66
N GLU A 47 -14.08 1.53 -13.48
CA GLU A 47 -15.20 2.43 -13.82
C GLU A 47 -16.04 2.98 -12.64
N ARG A 48 -15.72 2.62 -11.39
CA ARG A 48 -16.26 3.24 -10.18
C ARG A 48 -15.07 3.62 -9.29
N GLY A 49 -14.88 4.93 -9.11
CA GLY A 49 -13.81 5.52 -8.31
C GLY A 49 -13.76 5.03 -6.86
N PRO A 50 -12.71 5.40 -6.11
CA PRO A 50 -12.40 4.79 -4.83
C PRO A 50 -13.40 5.21 -3.73
N THR A 51 -14.48 4.42 -3.56
CA THR A 51 -15.35 4.46 -2.38
C THR A 51 -14.83 3.63 -1.20
N VAL A 52 -13.58 3.16 -1.26
CA VAL A 52 -12.94 2.43 -0.15
C VAL A 52 -12.09 3.42 0.64
N ALA A 53 -12.50 3.70 1.88
CA ALA A 53 -11.78 4.62 2.76
C ALA A 53 -10.37 4.09 3.03
N SER A 54 -9.36 4.98 3.00
CA SER A 54 -7.96 4.65 3.29
C SER A 54 -7.79 3.81 4.56
N VAL A 55 -8.69 3.96 5.54
CA VAL A 55 -8.72 3.28 6.85
C VAL A 55 -8.53 1.77 6.76
N LEU A 56 -9.04 1.10 5.72
CA LEU A 56 -9.00 -0.37 5.59
C LEU A 56 -7.63 -0.95 5.22
N TYR A 57 -6.68 -0.11 4.79
CA TYR A 57 -5.34 -0.53 4.36
C TYR A 57 -4.26 -0.07 5.33
N ASP A 58 -3.20 -0.84 5.51
CA ASP A 58 -2.11 -0.43 6.41
C ASP A 58 -1.03 0.41 5.75
N ALA A 59 -0.91 0.36 4.42
CA ALA A 59 0.05 1.12 3.62
C ALA A 59 -0.49 1.41 2.21
N VAL A 60 0.17 2.32 1.49
CA VAL A 60 -0.14 2.67 0.08
C VAL A 60 1.11 2.52 -0.77
N LEU A 61 0.99 1.92 -1.95
CA LEU A 61 2.07 1.85 -2.94
C LEU A 61 1.62 2.53 -4.24
N LEU A 62 2.47 3.42 -4.77
CA LEU A 62 2.27 4.16 -6.01
C LEU A 62 3.26 3.64 -7.06
N PRO A 63 2.88 2.63 -7.85
CA PRO A 63 3.72 2.17 -8.96
C PRO A 63 3.77 3.23 -10.07
N GLY A 64 4.85 3.22 -10.84
CA GLY A 64 5.05 4.15 -11.93
C GLY A 64 5.94 3.60 -13.04
N GLY A 65 5.73 4.14 -14.24
CA GLY A 65 6.55 3.86 -15.41
C GLY A 65 7.79 4.77 -15.50
N PRO A 66 8.57 4.65 -16.59
CA PRO A 66 9.83 5.38 -16.78
C PRO A 66 9.70 6.90 -16.89
N THR A 67 8.58 7.42 -17.40
CA THR A 67 8.36 8.87 -17.54
C THR A 67 6.88 9.22 -17.46
N GLY A 68 6.60 10.51 -17.25
CA GLY A 68 5.26 11.08 -17.31
C GLY A 68 4.63 11.36 -15.95
N THR A 69 3.56 12.13 -15.96
CA THR A 69 2.70 12.32 -14.79
C THR A 69 1.73 11.14 -14.71
N PRO A 70 1.69 10.41 -13.59
CA PRO A 70 0.75 9.30 -13.44
C PRO A 70 -0.71 9.75 -13.61
N ALA A 71 -1.52 9.00 -14.36
CA ALA A 71 -2.92 9.36 -14.63
C ALA A 71 -3.74 9.60 -13.35
N ILE A 72 -3.36 8.95 -12.24
CA ILE A 72 -3.98 9.10 -10.92
C ILE A 72 -3.93 10.55 -10.39
N THR A 73 -3.00 11.40 -10.86
CA THR A 73 -2.97 12.80 -10.43
C THR A 73 -4.15 13.62 -10.94
N ALA A 74 -4.84 13.16 -11.98
CA ALA A 74 -6.05 13.80 -12.50
C ALA A 74 -7.31 13.42 -11.71
N ASP A 75 -7.24 12.39 -10.86
CA ASP A 75 -8.35 11.93 -10.04
C ASP A 75 -8.30 12.60 -8.65
N PRO A 76 -9.23 13.53 -8.35
CA PRO A 76 -9.24 14.23 -7.06
C PRO A 76 -9.53 13.30 -5.88
N ASP A 77 -10.30 12.22 -6.07
CA ASP A 77 -10.61 11.26 -5.01
C ASP A 77 -9.39 10.39 -4.69
N ALA A 78 -8.65 9.97 -5.71
CA ALA A 78 -7.40 9.25 -5.51
C ALA A 78 -6.34 10.12 -4.83
N MET A 79 -6.19 11.38 -5.23
CA MET A 79 -5.29 12.33 -4.56
C MET A 79 -5.69 12.58 -3.10
N ARG A 80 -7.00 12.65 -2.82
CA ARG A 80 -7.52 12.72 -1.44
C ARG A 80 -7.16 11.47 -0.65
N PHE A 81 -7.35 10.28 -1.21
CA PHE A 81 -7.01 9.01 -0.56
C PHE A 81 -5.53 8.93 -0.18
N ILE A 82 -4.62 9.29 -1.09
CA ILE A 82 -3.17 9.26 -0.84
C ILE A 82 -2.80 10.29 0.25
N ARG A 83 -3.39 11.48 0.19
CA ARG A 83 -3.19 12.51 1.22
C ARG A 83 -3.67 12.04 2.60
N ASP A 84 -4.84 11.41 2.66
CA ASP A 84 -5.39 10.89 3.91
C ASP A 84 -4.53 9.74 4.46
N ALA A 85 -4.04 8.85 3.59
CA ALA A 85 -3.10 7.80 4.00
C ALA A 85 -1.83 8.41 4.61
N TYR A 86 -1.26 9.45 3.98
CA TYR A 86 -0.09 10.15 4.51
C TYR A 86 -0.39 10.82 5.87
N ARG A 87 -1.51 11.56 5.97
CA ARG A 87 -1.93 12.26 7.20
C ARG A 87 -2.20 11.32 8.37
N HIS A 88 -2.70 10.11 8.09
CA HIS A 88 -2.91 9.09 9.10
C HIS A 88 -1.64 8.32 9.46
N GLY A 89 -0.46 8.76 9.00
CA GLY A 89 0.82 8.12 9.34
C GLY A 89 1.06 6.78 8.65
N LYS A 90 0.27 6.44 7.62
CA LYS A 90 0.43 5.16 6.91
C LYS A 90 1.71 5.16 6.08
N PRO A 91 2.46 4.06 6.03
CA PRO A 91 3.58 3.93 5.10
C PRO A 91 3.15 4.17 3.66
N VAL A 92 3.95 4.94 2.91
CA VAL A 92 3.70 5.26 1.51
C VAL A 92 4.93 4.90 0.69
N GLY A 93 4.78 3.98 -0.25
CA GLY A 93 5.82 3.61 -1.21
C GLY A 93 5.54 4.28 -2.56
N ALA A 94 6.57 4.73 -3.28
CA ALA A 94 6.41 5.19 -4.66
C ALA A 94 7.60 4.81 -5.55
N LEU A 95 7.31 4.36 -6.77
CA LEU A 95 8.29 3.90 -7.76
C LEU A 95 8.15 4.65 -9.08
N GLY A 96 9.26 4.91 -9.78
CA GLY A 96 9.24 5.53 -11.10
C GLY A 96 8.45 6.85 -11.12
N SER A 97 7.57 7.00 -12.11
CA SER A 97 6.66 8.15 -12.22
C SER A 97 5.74 8.34 -11.00
N GLY A 98 5.49 7.29 -10.19
CA GLY A 98 4.68 7.34 -8.97
C GLY A 98 5.24 8.31 -7.93
N VAL A 99 6.56 8.54 -7.92
CA VAL A 99 7.21 9.56 -7.06
C VAL A 99 6.70 10.96 -7.38
N GLY A 100 6.34 11.22 -8.64
CA GLY A 100 5.76 12.50 -9.09
C GLY A 100 4.39 12.81 -8.45
N VAL A 101 3.62 11.78 -8.06
CA VAL A 101 2.34 11.96 -7.35
C VAL A 101 2.58 12.60 -5.98
N LEU A 102 3.62 12.14 -5.26
CA LEU A 102 3.98 12.67 -3.94
C LEU A 102 4.54 14.09 -4.02
N SER A 103 5.22 14.42 -5.12
CA SER A 103 5.70 15.78 -5.37
C SER A 103 4.52 16.76 -5.47
N GLY A 104 3.41 16.37 -6.11
CA GLY A 104 2.19 17.18 -6.20
C GLY A 104 1.42 17.34 -4.88
N LEU A 105 1.73 16.53 -3.86
CA LEU A 105 1.12 16.66 -2.53
C LEU A 105 1.79 17.73 -1.66
N HIS A 106 2.92 18.32 -2.07
CA HIS A 106 3.66 19.30 -1.28
C HIS A 106 3.90 18.84 0.16
N LEU A 107 4.49 17.65 0.30
CA LEU A 107 4.87 17.10 1.60
C LEU A 107 6.05 17.91 2.16
N GLU A 108 5.79 18.79 3.12
CA GLU A 108 6.86 19.56 3.75
C GLU A 108 7.78 18.65 4.56
N GLY A 109 9.10 18.89 4.51
CA GLY A 109 10.07 18.19 5.35
C GLY A 109 10.24 16.68 5.12
N VAL A 110 9.64 16.11 4.05
CA VAL A 110 9.86 14.71 3.64
C VAL A 110 10.79 14.67 2.44
N ARG A 111 11.90 13.94 2.56
CA ARG A 111 12.80 13.72 1.43
C ARG A 111 12.21 12.67 0.49
N LEU A 112 12.22 12.99 -0.81
CA LEU A 112 11.88 12.08 -1.89
C LEU A 112 13.14 11.79 -2.72
N SER A 113 13.18 10.61 -3.33
CA SER A 113 14.19 10.27 -4.32
C SER A 113 14.06 11.18 -5.54
N THR A 114 15.20 11.67 -6.03
CA THR A 114 15.31 12.52 -7.22
C THR A 114 16.29 11.94 -8.25
N GLU A 115 16.94 10.82 -7.92
CA GLU A 115 17.97 10.18 -8.72
C GLU A 115 17.60 8.73 -8.99
N PHE A 116 17.89 8.24 -10.19
CA PHE A 116 17.70 6.83 -10.52
C PHE A 116 18.59 5.95 -9.64
N HIS A 117 18.09 4.76 -9.30
CA HIS A 117 18.76 3.75 -8.48
C HIS A 117 19.13 4.22 -7.07
N ARG A 118 18.42 5.23 -6.55
CA ARG A 118 18.61 5.73 -5.19
C ARG A 118 17.31 5.64 -4.42
N VAL A 119 17.25 4.70 -3.47
CA VAL A 119 16.14 4.60 -2.54
C VAL A 119 16.26 5.68 -1.48
N VAL A 120 15.15 6.37 -1.19
CA VAL A 120 15.04 7.33 -0.09
C VAL A 120 13.89 6.90 0.80
N ALA A 121 14.18 6.60 2.06
CA ALA A 121 13.20 6.35 3.11
C ALA A 121 13.22 7.51 4.11
N ASP A 122 12.07 8.16 4.30
CA ASP A 122 11.95 9.28 5.22
C ASP A 122 10.53 9.37 5.80
N GLN A 123 10.42 9.38 7.13
CA GLN A 123 9.13 9.42 7.85
C GLN A 123 8.11 8.37 7.36
N GLY A 124 8.56 7.17 6.99
CA GLY A 124 7.70 6.10 6.45
C GLY A 124 7.22 6.33 5.02
N VAL A 125 7.78 7.30 4.31
CA VAL A 125 7.67 7.45 2.86
C VAL A 125 8.92 6.85 2.23
N VAL A 126 8.74 5.86 1.36
CA VAL A 126 9.85 5.16 0.69
C VAL A 126 9.72 5.38 -0.81
N THR A 127 10.74 5.94 -1.44
CA THR A 127 10.71 6.33 -2.85
C THR A 127 11.94 5.87 -3.61
N ASP A 128 11.74 5.50 -4.86
CA ASP A 128 12.80 5.22 -5.84
C ASP A 128 12.31 5.67 -7.22
N THR A 129 13.04 6.54 -7.89
CA THR A 129 12.66 7.01 -9.24
C THR A 129 12.97 5.99 -10.34
N SER A 130 13.59 4.86 -10.00
CA SER A 130 13.80 3.73 -10.91
C SER A 130 12.45 3.14 -11.35
N PRO A 131 12.19 3.03 -12.65
CA PRO A 131 10.97 2.40 -13.15
C PRO A 131 11.08 0.88 -13.13
N GLY A 132 9.91 0.23 -13.20
CA GLY A 132 9.83 -1.22 -13.27
C GLY A 132 9.83 -1.88 -11.90
N THR A 133 10.47 -3.04 -11.79
CA THR A 133 10.46 -3.85 -10.57
C THR A 133 11.16 -3.13 -9.42
N ALA A 134 10.52 -3.13 -8.26
CA ALA A 134 11.10 -2.59 -7.03
C ALA A 134 12.47 -3.22 -6.74
N SER A 135 13.46 -2.39 -6.42
CA SER A 135 14.77 -2.87 -5.97
C SER A 135 14.63 -3.61 -4.63
N PRO A 136 15.52 -4.58 -4.33
CA PRO A 136 15.50 -5.27 -3.03
C PRO A 136 15.64 -4.30 -1.84
N GLU A 137 16.37 -3.20 -2.03
CA GLU A 137 16.50 -2.13 -1.04
C GLU A 137 15.17 -1.42 -0.80
N PHE A 138 14.43 -1.06 -1.85
CA PHE A 138 13.11 -0.46 -1.72
C PHE A 138 12.17 -1.39 -0.95
N VAL A 139 12.12 -2.67 -1.34
CA VAL A 139 11.27 -3.67 -0.68
C VAL A 139 11.60 -3.76 0.81
N ARG A 140 12.89 -3.84 1.16
CA ARG A 140 13.34 -3.89 2.55
C ARG A 140 12.89 -2.66 3.34
N GLU A 141 13.15 -1.46 2.83
CA GLU A 141 12.77 -0.21 3.51
C GLU A 141 11.25 -0.06 3.64
N PHE A 142 10.49 -0.45 2.61
CA PHE A 142 9.04 -0.37 2.64
C PHE A 142 8.44 -1.38 3.63
N VAL A 143 8.95 -2.61 3.68
CA VAL A 143 8.57 -3.59 4.70
C VAL A 143 8.93 -3.09 6.11
N THR A 144 10.09 -2.47 6.29
CA THR A 144 10.46 -1.82 7.56
C THR A 144 9.47 -0.72 7.94
N ALA A 145 9.04 0.11 6.98
CA ALA A 145 8.05 1.14 7.22
C ALA A 145 6.68 0.55 7.60
N ILE A 146 6.25 -0.54 6.97
CA ILE A 146 5.01 -1.30 7.31
C ILE A 146 5.08 -1.89 8.71
N ALA A 147 6.21 -2.51 9.07
CA ALA A 147 6.40 -3.09 10.40
C ALA A 147 6.32 -2.05 11.54
N ALA A 148 6.62 -0.78 11.25
CA ALA A 148 6.45 0.31 12.21
C ALA A 148 4.99 0.76 12.41
N HIS A 149 4.03 0.21 11.65
CA HIS A 149 2.60 0.52 11.59
C HIS A 149 2.23 1.97 11.23
N ARG A 150 2.68 2.95 12.03
CA ARG A 150 2.31 4.35 11.90
C ARG A 150 3.50 5.28 12.18
N HIS A 151 3.66 6.29 11.33
CA HIS A 151 4.72 7.28 11.36
C HIS A 151 4.17 8.63 11.80
N TRP A 152 4.01 8.81 13.12
CA TRP A 152 3.29 9.94 13.71
C TRP A 152 4.04 11.28 13.64
N ASN A 153 5.37 11.27 13.45
CA ASN A 153 6.20 12.47 13.47
C ASN A 153 6.30 13.18 12.11
N ARG A 154 5.24 13.13 11.31
CA ARG A 154 5.19 13.71 9.96
C ARG A 154 4.86 15.19 10.00
N PRO A 155 5.54 16.02 9.19
CA PRO A 155 5.11 17.39 8.96
C PRO A 155 3.73 17.43 8.28
N PRO A 156 2.99 18.54 8.42
CA PRO A 156 1.70 18.70 7.77
C PRO A 156 1.83 18.75 6.24
N VAL A 157 0.73 18.43 5.55
CA VAL A 157 0.59 18.60 4.10
C VAL A 157 0.00 19.96 3.82
N SER A 158 0.71 20.81 3.08
CA SER A 158 0.26 22.15 2.69
C SER A 158 -0.71 22.12 1.49
N TYR A 159 -1.56 23.14 1.40
CA TYR A 159 -2.60 23.29 0.36
C TYR A 159 -2.11 24.14 -0.81
#